data_AF-A0A2E0PUX9-F1
#
_entry.id   AF-A0A2E0PUX9-F1
#
_cell.length_a   1.000
_cell.length_b   1.000
_cell.length_c   1.000
_cell.angle_alpha   90.00
_cell.angle_beta   90.00
_cell.angle_gamma   90.00
#
_symmetry.space_group_name_H-M   'P 1'
#
loop_
_entity.id
_entity.type
_entity.pdbx_description
1 polymer ?
#
loop_
_entity_poly.entity_id
_entity_poly.type
_entity_poly.pdbx_seq_one_letter_code
_entity_poly.pdbx_strand_id
1 'polypeptide(L)'
;MKKLQEHVEPGLIRVDADEVTYPAHIILRYRLERALIDQELEISDLPSAWNDGMRELLDVVPNNDRDGCMQDIHWFAGAFGYFPTYTMGALAAAQIYCAACETNGNITSAIAEGDFTPLMSWLRENIHSKGSFSSTDEILVGATGMPLGTEDFKAHLRARYLN
;
A
#
# COMPACT_ATOMS: atom_id res chain seq x y z
N MET A 1 13.45 -24.02 0.93
CA MET A 1 13.00 -23.49 -0.37
C MET A 1 12.41 -22.12 -0.13
N LYS A 2 13.00 -21.03 -0.64
CA LYS A 2 12.32 -19.72 -0.64
C LYS A 2 11.06 -19.86 -1.49
N LYS A 3 9.89 -19.54 -0.96
CA LYS A 3 8.66 -19.54 -1.77
C LYS A 3 8.76 -18.37 -2.75
N LEU A 4 8.38 -18.59 -4.01
CA LEU A 4 8.38 -17.55 -5.05
C LEU A 4 7.59 -16.29 -4.61
N GLN A 5 6.60 -16.46 -3.72
CA GLN A 5 5.74 -15.41 -3.17
C GLN A 5 6.37 -14.58 -2.04
N GLU A 6 7.61 -14.88 -1.65
CA GLU A 6 8.36 -14.18 -0.60
C GLU A 6 9.66 -13.55 -1.17
N HIS A 7 9.82 -13.55 -2.50
CA HIS A 7 10.92 -12.86 -3.15
C HIS A 7 10.73 -11.34 -3.04
N VAL A 8 11.82 -10.64 -2.71
CA VAL A 8 11.85 -9.19 -2.52
C VAL A 8 13.04 -8.67 -3.31
N GLU A 9 12.77 -7.73 -4.21
CA GLU A 9 13.79 -7.15 -5.08
C GLU A 9 13.33 -5.77 -5.56
N PRO A 10 14.17 -4.74 -5.46
CA PRO A 10 13.85 -3.44 -6.05
C PRO A 10 13.58 -3.56 -7.55
N GLY A 11 12.44 -3.04 -7.99
CA GLY A 11 11.99 -3.09 -9.37
C GLY A 11 11.59 -1.72 -9.91
N LEU A 12 11.40 -1.62 -11.22
CA LEU A 12 10.95 -0.38 -11.88
C LEU A 12 9.43 -0.22 -11.84
N ILE A 13 8.70 -1.34 -11.96
CA ILE A 13 7.26 -1.35 -12.22
C ILE A 13 6.48 -1.53 -10.93
N ARG A 14 5.70 -0.51 -10.56
CA ARG A 14 4.93 -0.47 -9.30
C ARG A 14 3.92 -1.60 -9.20
N VAL A 15 3.24 -1.94 -10.29
CA VAL A 15 2.20 -2.99 -10.28
C VAL A 15 2.77 -4.40 -10.08
N ASP A 16 4.06 -4.57 -10.32
CA ASP A 16 4.78 -5.85 -10.17
C ASP A 16 5.62 -5.88 -8.87
N ALA A 17 5.66 -4.78 -8.11
CA ALA A 17 6.49 -4.66 -6.91
C ALA A 17 6.01 -5.57 -5.77
N ASP A 18 6.96 -6.08 -4.99
CA ASP A 18 6.69 -6.88 -3.79
C ASP A 18 6.16 -6.01 -2.63
N GLU A 19 5.58 -6.64 -1.59
CA GLU A 19 4.97 -5.91 -0.46
C GLU A 19 5.94 -4.99 0.30
N VAL A 20 7.24 -5.28 0.26
CA VAL A 20 8.27 -4.51 0.97
C VAL A 20 8.68 -3.28 0.17
N THR A 21 8.85 -3.42 -1.15
CA THR A 21 9.30 -2.32 -2.03
C THR A 21 8.14 -1.46 -2.53
N TYR A 22 6.92 -1.98 -2.60
CA TYR A 22 5.74 -1.27 -3.09
C TYR A 22 5.50 0.12 -2.46
N PRO A 23 5.62 0.33 -1.12
CA PRO A 23 5.43 1.65 -0.53
C PRO A 23 6.39 2.72 -1.05
N ALA A 24 7.61 2.35 -1.46
CA ALA A 24 8.58 3.29 -2.01
C ALA A 24 8.09 3.90 -3.34
N HIS A 25 7.48 3.10 -4.21
CA HIS A 25 6.89 3.58 -5.46
C HIS A 25 5.76 4.60 -5.22
N ILE A 26 4.98 4.41 -4.16
CA ILE A 26 3.90 5.33 -3.77
C ILE A 26 4.47 6.62 -3.19
N ILE A 27 5.49 6.54 -2.32
CA ILE A 27 6.18 7.69 -1.74
C ILE A 27 6.76 8.58 -2.86
N LEU A 28 7.40 7.99 -3.88
CA LEU A 28 7.93 8.74 -5.01
C LEU A 28 6.83 9.57 -5.68
N ARG A 29 5.71 8.94 -6.05
CA ARG A 29 4.61 9.61 -6.74
C ARG A 29 3.99 10.70 -5.87
N TYR A 30 3.79 10.44 -4.58
CA TYR A 30 3.31 11.45 -3.65
C TYR A 30 4.24 12.68 -3.57
N ARG A 31 5.56 12.47 -3.48
CA ARG A 31 6.55 13.56 -3.45
C ARG A 31 6.50 14.39 -4.74
N LEU A 32 6.44 13.72 -5.90
CA LEU A 32 6.38 14.38 -7.20
C LEU A 32 5.06 15.15 -7.40
N GLU A 33 3.92 14.54 -7.04
CA GLU A 33 2.61 15.22 -7.08
C GLU A 33 2.61 16.49 -6.24
N ARG A 34 3.14 16.41 -5.02
CA ARG A 34 3.29 17.56 -4.14
C ARG A 34 4.14 18.65 -4.78
N ALA A 35 5.33 18.32 -5.27
CA ALA A 35 6.23 19.30 -5.88
C ALA A 35 5.61 19.96 -7.13
N LEU A 36 4.87 19.21 -7.95
CA LEU A 36 4.15 19.77 -9.11
C LEU A 36 3.03 20.74 -8.67
N ILE A 37 2.24 20.36 -7.66
CA ILE A 37 1.12 21.18 -7.15
C ILE A 37 1.64 22.44 -6.44
N ASP A 38 2.70 22.30 -5.65
CA ASP A 38 3.36 23.39 -4.92
C ASP A 38 4.19 24.30 -5.85
N GLN A 39 4.26 24.00 -7.16
CA GLN A 39 5.05 24.71 -8.19
C GLN A 39 6.56 24.73 -7.87
N GLU A 40 7.04 23.72 -7.15
CA GLU A 40 8.45 23.49 -6.85
C GLU A 40 9.15 22.61 -7.91
N LEU A 41 8.36 21.93 -8.77
CA LEU A 41 8.83 21.12 -9.89
C LEU A 41 8.14 21.56 -11.18
N GLU A 42 8.92 21.90 -12.20
CA GLU A 42 8.42 22.13 -13.55
C GLU A 42 8.13 20.80 -14.25
N ILE A 43 7.08 20.76 -15.07
CA ILE A 43 6.66 19.52 -15.75
C ILE A 43 7.75 18.94 -16.67
N SER A 44 8.60 19.81 -17.25
CA SER A 44 9.73 19.39 -18.09
C SER A 44 10.81 18.62 -17.33
N ASP A 45 10.87 18.81 -16.02
CA ASP A 45 11.87 18.20 -15.14
C ASP A 45 11.33 16.94 -14.45
N LEU A 46 10.06 16.58 -14.67
CA LEU A 46 9.45 15.38 -14.10
C LEU A 46 10.20 14.08 -14.44
N PRO A 47 10.70 13.86 -15.68
CA PRO A 47 11.46 12.64 -16.00
C PRO A 47 12.77 12.51 -15.20
N SER A 48 13.52 13.60 -15.03
CA SER A 48 14.76 13.56 -14.24
C SER A 48 14.48 13.40 -12.75
N ALA A 49 13.51 14.16 -12.21
CA ALA A 49 13.10 14.04 -10.81
C ALA A 49 12.59 12.63 -10.47
N TRP A 50 11.89 11.98 -11.40
CA TRP A 50 11.50 10.58 -11.28
C TRP A 50 12.72 9.66 -11.14
N ASN A 51 13.70 9.80 -12.04
CA ASN A 51 14.90 8.97 -12.06
C ASN A 51 15.74 9.13 -10.77
N ASP A 52 15.87 10.36 -10.29
CA ASP A 52 16.56 10.65 -9.04
C ASP A 52 15.85 10.01 -7.84
N GLY A 53 14.53 10.12 -7.78
CA GLY A 53 13.73 9.51 -6.72
C GLY A 53 13.69 7.98 -6.76
N MET A 54 13.65 7.36 -7.95
CA MET A 54 13.78 5.90 -8.08
C MET A 54 15.16 5.41 -7.61
N ARG A 55 16.23 6.15 -7.92
CA ARG A 55 17.58 5.85 -7.42
C ARG A 55 17.66 6.00 -5.91
N GLU A 56 17.14 7.09 -5.35
CA GLU A 56 17.15 7.36 -3.90
C GLU A 56 16.44 6.25 -3.12
N LEU A 57 15.26 5.85 -3.58
CA LEU A 57 14.37 4.98 -2.81
C LEU A 57 14.60 3.48 -3.07
N LEU A 58 15.03 3.11 -4.27
CA LEU A 58 15.07 1.72 -4.74
C LEU A 58 16.38 1.35 -5.45
N ASP A 59 17.33 2.28 -5.61
CA ASP A 59 18.61 2.08 -6.32
C ASP A 59 18.46 1.53 -7.75
N VAL A 60 17.37 1.90 -8.43
CA VAL A 60 17.09 1.54 -9.82
C VAL A 60 16.73 2.79 -10.63
N VAL A 61 17.03 2.78 -11.93
CA VAL A 61 16.70 3.89 -12.84
C VAL A 61 16.15 3.32 -14.14
N PRO A 62 14.98 3.79 -14.62
CA PRO A 62 14.42 3.33 -15.87
C PRO A 62 15.25 3.83 -17.07
N ASN A 63 15.34 3.02 -18.12
CA ASN A 63 16.07 3.39 -19.34
C ASN A 63 15.25 4.28 -20.30
N ASN A 64 13.95 4.47 -20.01
CA ASN A 64 13.01 5.17 -20.86
C ASN A 64 11.82 5.66 -20.02
N ASP A 65 11.08 6.65 -20.53
CA ASP A 65 9.96 7.24 -19.78
C ASP A 65 8.73 6.32 -19.70
N ARG A 66 8.60 5.36 -20.62
CA ARG A 66 7.52 4.35 -20.58
C ARG A 66 7.58 3.51 -19.30
N ASP A 67 8.78 3.10 -18.89
CA ASP A 67 9.00 2.38 -17.63
C ASP A 67 9.26 3.35 -16.45
N GLY A 68 9.39 4.65 -16.75
CA GLY A 68 9.57 5.75 -15.80
C GLY A 68 8.27 6.47 -15.49
N CYS A 69 8.28 7.81 -15.61
CA CYS A 69 7.15 8.66 -15.20
C CYS A 69 5.86 8.44 -15.99
N MET A 70 5.90 7.74 -17.13
CA MET A 70 4.72 7.39 -17.92
C MET A 70 4.17 5.98 -17.63
N GLN A 71 4.74 5.23 -16.68
CA GLN A 71 4.33 3.84 -16.45
C GLN A 71 2.88 3.68 -15.99
N ASP A 72 2.33 4.72 -15.35
CA ASP A 72 1.00 4.70 -14.74
C ASP A 72 0.03 5.67 -15.44
N ILE A 73 -1.23 5.26 -15.55
CA ILE A 73 -2.28 6.03 -16.23
C ILE A 73 -2.82 7.22 -15.40
N HIS A 74 -2.57 7.24 -14.08
CA HIS A 74 -3.28 8.11 -13.13
C HIS A 74 -3.16 9.60 -13.47
N TRP A 75 -1.95 10.09 -13.74
CA TRP A 75 -1.74 11.51 -14.09
C TRP A 75 -2.39 11.86 -15.43
N PHE A 76 -2.33 10.96 -16.43
CA PHE A 76 -3.04 11.14 -17.70
C PHE A 76 -4.56 11.19 -17.53
N ALA A 77 -5.09 10.46 -16.55
CA ALA A 77 -6.51 10.45 -16.20
C ALA A 77 -6.92 11.59 -15.24
N GLY A 78 -5.99 12.44 -14.81
CA GLY A 78 -6.24 13.53 -13.87
C GLY A 78 -6.40 13.11 -12.40
N ALA A 79 -6.03 11.87 -12.05
CA ALA A 79 -6.17 11.31 -10.70
C ALA A 79 -5.01 11.70 -9.76
N PHE A 80 -4.78 13.01 -9.59
CA PHE A 80 -3.79 13.54 -8.63
C PHE A 80 -4.28 13.37 -7.18
N GLY A 81 -3.35 13.06 -6.26
CA GLY A 81 -3.67 12.75 -4.87
C GLY A 81 -4.21 11.33 -4.66
N TYR A 82 -4.28 10.52 -5.72
CA TYR A 82 -4.80 9.16 -5.65
C TYR A 82 -3.77 8.16 -5.12
N PHE A 83 -2.50 8.26 -5.53
CA PHE A 83 -1.48 7.26 -5.18
C PHE A 83 -1.34 6.97 -3.68
N PRO A 84 -1.36 7.97 -2.77
CA PRO A 84 -1.27 7.72 -1.33
C PRO A 84 -2.29 6.69 -0.82
N THR A 85 -3.46 6.60 -1.48
CA THR A 85 -4.53 5.65 -1.08
C THR A 85 -4.10 4.19 -1.16
N TYR A 86 -3.17 3.82 -2.05
CA TYR A 86 -2.69 2.43 -2.15
C TYR A 86 -1.93 2.00 -0.89
N THR A 87 -0.97 2.81 -0.43
CA THR A 87 -0.22 2.51 0.80
C THR A 87 -1.12 2.61 2.02
N MET A 88 -2.02 3.61 2.10
CA MET A 88 -3.00 3.68 3.20
C MET A 88 -3.89 2.43 3.24
N GLY A 89 -4.30 1.90 2.09
CA GLY A 89 -5.04 0.64 2.00
C GLY A 89 -4.25 -0.57 2.53
N ALA A 90 -2.95 -0.67 2.21
CA ALA A 90 -2.08 -1.73 2.73
C ALA A 90 -1.88 -1.65 4.25
N LEU A 91 -1.69 -0.43 4.78
CA LEU A 91 -1.63 -0.18 6.22
C LEU A 91 -2.93 -0.61 6.91
N ALA A 92 -4.07 -0.15 6.36
CA ALA A 92 -5.39 -0.46 6.89
C ALA A 92 -5.67 -1.97 6.85
N ALA A 93 -5.29 -2.67 5.77
CA ALA A 93 -5.48 -4.11 5.65
C ALA A 93 -4.76 -4.88 6.76
N ALA A 94 -3.50 -4.52 7.07
CA ALA A 94 -2.74 -5.16 8.14
C ALA A 94 -3.37 -4.89 9.53
N GLN A 95 -3.73 -3.63 9.80
CA GLN A 95 -4.36 -3.22 11.05
C GLN A 95 -5.74 -3.89 11.26
N ILE A 96 -6.55 -3.94 10.21
CA ILE A 96 -7.85 -4.61 10.21
C ILE A 96 -7.69 -6.11 10.45
N TYR A 97 -6.75 -6.77 9.77
CA TYR A 97 -6.52 -8.20 9.93
C TYR A 97 -6.04 -8.55 11.34
N CYS A 98 -5.15 -7.72 11.90
CA CYS A 98 -4.69 -7.84 13.28
C CYS A 98 -5.87 -7.81 14.27
N ALA A 99 -6.68 -6.75 14.23
CA ALA A 99 -7.86 -6.59 15.10
C ALA A 99 -8.89 -7.73 14.95
N ALA A 100 -9.10 -8.21 13.72
CA ALA A 100 -9.98 -9.34 13.46
C ALA A 100 -9.47 -10.62 14.14
N CYS A 101 -8.18 -10.92 14.02
CA CYS A 101 -7.56 -12.11 14.63
C CYS A 101 -7.52 -12.03 16.16
N GLU A 102 -7.33 -10.85 16.73
CA GLU A 102 -7.42 -10.64 18.19
C GLU A 102 -8.83 -10.90 18.72
N THR A 103 -9.85 -10.48 17.97
CA THR A 103 -11.26 -10.71 18.32
C THR A 103 -11.66 -12.18 18.13
N ASN A 104 -11.13 -12.85 17.10
CA ASN A 104 -11.43 -14.23 16.77
C ASN A 104 -10.16 -15.00 16.35
N GLY A 105 -9.57 -15.67 17.33
CA GLY A 105 -8.34 -16.47 17.14
C GLY A 105 -8.47 -17.65 16.17
N ASN A 106 -9.69 -18.02 15.74
CA ASN A 106 -9.90 -19.09 14.75
C ASN A 106 -9.71 -18.61 13.30
N ILE A 107 -9.58 -17.31 13.04
CA ILE A 107 -9.50 -16.77 11.68
C ILE A 107 -8.31 -17.37 10.91
N THR A 108 -7.12 -17.39 11.51
CA THR A 108 -5.91 -17.86 10.83
C THR A 108 -5.98 -19.35 10.50
N SER A 109 -6.47 -20.19 11.41
CA SER A 109 -6.67 -21.63 11.16
C SER A 109 -7.73 -21.90 10.11
N ALA A 110 -8.86 -21.19 10.14
CA ALA A 110 -9.92 -21.34 9.15
C ALA A 110 -9.43 -20.99 7.73
N ILE A 111 -8.66 -19.90 7.58
CA ILE A 111 -8.06 -19.53 6.28
C ILE A 111 -7.14 -20.64 5.76
N ALA A 112 -6.35 -21.28 6.63
CA ALA A 112 -5.47 -22.38 6.23
C ALA A 112 -6.25 -23.61 5.71
N GLU A 113 -7.49 -23.78 6.16
CA GLU A 113 -8.42 -24.82 5.72
C GLU A 113 -9.28 -24.39 4.52
N GLY A 114 -9.11 -23.16 4.03
CA GLY A 114 -9.89 -22.58 2.94
C GLY A 114 -11.26 -22.02 3.36
N ASP A 115 -11.55 -21.95 4.66
CA ASP A 115 -12.75 -21.31 5.19
C ASP A 115 -12.50 -19.84 5.54
N PHE A 116 -13.03 -18.95 4.70
CA PHE A 116 -12.96 -17.50 4.89
C PHE A 116 -14.16 -16.94 5.67
N THR A 117 -15.13 -17.78 6.05
CA THR A 117 -16.38 -17.35 6.70
C THR A 117 -16.14 -16.54 7.98
N PRO A 118 -15.21 -16.92 8.87
CA PRO A 118 -14.96 -16.15 10.09
C PRO A 118 -14.48 -14.71 9.81
N LEU A 119 -13.51 -14.55 8.91
CA LEU A 119 -12.98 -13.25 8.53
C LEU A 119 -14.03 -12.40 7.81
N MET A 120 -14.73 -12.98 6.83
CA MET A 120 -15.74 -12.26 6.05
C MET A 120 -16.93 -11.82 6.90
N SER A 121 -17.30 -12.58 7.92
CA SER A 121 -18.34 -12.22 8.88
C SER A 121 -17.91 -11.03 9.73
N TRP A 122 -16.68 -11.06 10.27
CA TRP A 122 -16.13 -9.95 11.04
C TRP A 122 -16.03 -8.67 10.18
N LEU A 123 -15.53 -8.76 8.95
CA LEU A 123 -15.42 -7.62 8.04
C LEU A 123 -16.79 -7.04 7.68
N ARG A 124 -17.80 -7.89 7.46
CA ARG A 124 -19.17 -7.45 7.16
C ARG A 124 -19.73 -6.61 8.28
N GLU A 125 -19.56 -7.05 9.53
CA GLU A 125 -20.07 -6.36 10.70
C GLU A 125 -19.31 -5.06 10.99
N ASN A 126 -17.98 -5.11 10.98
CA ASN A 126 -17.14 -4.03 11.50
C ASN A 126 -16.78 -2.99 10.44
N ILE A 127 -16.68 -3.38 9.16
CA ILE A 127 -16.23 -2.51 8.07
C ILE A 127 -17.36 -2.30 7.04
N HIS A 128 -17.78 -3.37 6.35
CA HIS A 128 -18.62 -3.22 5.16
C HIS A 128 -20.02 -2.66 5.47
N SER A 129 -20.61 -3.01 6.62
CA SER A 129 -21.93 -2.52 7.02
C SER A 129 -21.99 -1.02 7.23
N LYS A 130 -20.85 -0.36 7.46
CA LYS A 130 -20.77 1.09 7.73
C LYS A 130 -20.91 1.92 6.45
N GLY A 131 -20.50 1.37 5.30
CA GLY A 131 -20.54 2.06 4.02
C GLY A 131 -19.95 3.47 4.11
N SER A 132 -20.65 4.45 3.54
CA SER A 132 -20.28 5.87 3.63
C SER A 132 -21.04 6.63 4.72
N PHE A 133 -21.65 5.94 5.70
CA PHE A 133 -22.31 6.59 6.84
C PHE A 133 -21.31 7.15 7.87
N SER A 134 -20.06 6.71 7.81
CA SER A 134 -18.96 7.15 8.67
C SER A 134 -17.72 7.43 7.81
N SER A 135 -16.85 8.30 8.28
CA SER A 135 -15.54 8.52 7.67
C SER A 135 -14.65 7.28 7.80
N THR A 136 -13.64 7.17 6.94
CA THR A 136 -12.65 6.09 7.01
C THR A 136 -11.98 6.02 8.37
N ASP A 137 -11.64 7.17 8.95
CA ASP A 137 -10.99 7.25 10.28
C ASP A 137 -11.92 6.73 11.38
N GLU A 138 -13.20 7.11 11.37
CA GLU A 138 -14.19 6.61 12.33
C GLU A 138 -14.41 5.10 12.19
N ILE A 139 -14.45 4.58 10.96
CA ILE A 139 -14.58 3.14 10.69
C ILE A 139 -13.36 2.39 11.22
N LEU A 140 -12.15 2.87 10.95
CA LEU A 140 -10.91 2.24 11.41
C LEU A 140 -10.79 2.27 12.93
N VAL A 141 -11.04 3.43 13.57
CA VAL A 141 -11.02 3.54 15.03
C VAL A 141 -12.10 2.64 15.66
N GLY A 142 -13.31 2.61 15.09
CA GLY A 142 -14.39 1.76 15.58
C GLY A 142 -14.11 0.27 15.46
N ALA A 143 -13.45 -0.18 14.39
CA ALA A 143 -13.17 -1.59 14.13
C ALA A 143 -11.87 -2.09 14.80
N THR A 144 -10.88 -1.21 14.98
CA THR A 144 -9.52 -1.60 15.41
C THR A 144 -9.12 -0.98 16.75
N GLY A 145 -9.92 -0.06 17.29
CA GLY A 145 -9.66 0.62 18.56
C GLY A 145 -8.64 1.76 18.48
N MET A 146 -8.04 2.00 17.32
CA MET A 146 -6.98 3.01 17.14
C MET A 146 -7.01 3.66 15.75
N PRO A 147 -6.44 4.88 15.60
CA PRO A 147 -6.27 5.51 14.29
C PRO A 147 -5.39 4.68 13.36
N LEU A 148 -5.41 4.99 12.06
CA LEU A 148 -4.53 4.34 11.09
C LEU A 148 -3.06 4.53 11.49
N GLY A 149 -2.33 3.42 11.62
CA GLY A 149 -0.92 3.41 12.02
C GLY A 149 -0.06 2.54 11.10
N THR A 150 1.26 2.59 11.32
CA THR A 150 2.22 1.77 10.55
C THR A 150 2.64 0.49 11.23
N GLU A 151 2.30 0.31 12.51
CA GLU A 151 2.92 -0.72 13.34
C GLU A 151 2.47 -2.13 12.93
N ASP A 152 1.18 -2.35 12.68
CA ASP A 152 0.66 -3.65 12.21
C ASP A 152 1.23 -4.04 10.85
N PHE A 153 1.37 -3.08 9.93
CA PHE A 153 1.98 -3.33 8.62
C PHE A 153 3.45 -3.72 8.74
N LYS A 154 4.23 -3.00 9.56
CA LYS A 154 5.63 -3.37 9.81
C LYS A 154 5.73 -4.73 10.51
N ALA A 155 4.84 -5.04 11.43
CA ALA A 155 4.79 -6.34 12.11
C ALA A 155 4.49 -7.47 11.11
N HIS A 156 3.50 -7.28 10.23
CA HIS A 156 3.18 -8.19 9.13
C HIS A 156 4.39 -8.45 8.22
N LEU A 157 5.05 -7.40 7.74
CA LEU A 157 6.23 -7.55 6.88
C LEU A 157 7.36 -8.29 7.59
N ARG A 158 7.65 -7.96 8.85
CA ARG A 158 8.68 -8.69 9.62
C ARG A 158 8.31 -10.16 9.79
N ALA A 159 7.06 -10.44 10.13
CA ALA A 159 6.59 -11.80 10.33
C ALA A 159 6.68 -12.66 9.06
N ARG A 160 6.43 -12.05 7.89
CA ARG A 160 6.41 -12.73 6.60
C ARG A 160 7.80 -12.90 5.96
N TYR A 161 8.68 -11.91 6.10
CA TYR A 161 9.92 -11.85 5.33
C TYR A 161 11.21 -12.10 6.14
N LEU A 162 11.14 -12.13 7.47
CA LEU A 162 12.31 -12.36 8.35
C LEU A 162 12.29 -13.70 9.08
N ASN A 163 11.24 -14.51 8.91
CA ASN A 163 11.06 -15.81 9.57
C ASN A 163 11.25 -16.98 8.60
#